data_AF-A0A967E9P8-F1
#
_entry.id   AF-A0A967E9P8-F1
#
_cell.length_a   1.000
_cell.length_b   1.000
_cell.length_c   1.000
_cell.angle_alpha   90.00
_cell.angle_beta   90.00
_cell.angle_gamma   90.00
#
_symmetry.space_group_name_H-M   'P 1'
#
loop_
_entity.id
_entity.type
_entity.pdbx_description
1 polymer ?
#
loop_
_entity_poly.entity_id
_entity_poly.type
_entity_poly.pdbx_seq_one_letter_code
_entity_poly.pdbx_strand_id
1 'polypeptide(L)' 'MALPAKVIKRTKDSFEFRISKDNFESFCNSIGLYRREFLEALDASEKDHRAGRVKKRKSLRELIA' A
#
# COMPACT_ATOMS: atom_id res chain seq x y z
N MET A 1 -3.66 -9.30 -11.28
CA MET A 1 -2.36 -9.97 -11.13
C MET A 1 -2.35 -10.66 -9.77
N ALA A 2 -2.08 -11.97 -9.70
CA ALA A 2 -2.01 -12.68 -8.44
C ALA A 2 -0.58 -12.55 -7.87
N LEU A 3 -0.47 -12.13 -6.60
CA LEU A 3 0.82 -12.00 -5.92
C LEU A 3 1.34 -13.40 -5.55
N PRO A 4 2.48 -13.87 -6.09
CA PRO A 4 3.00 -15.17 -5.73
C PRO A 4 3.58 -15.11 -4.32
N ALA A 5 2.78 -15.51 -3.35
CA ALA A 5 3.08 -15.49 -1.92
C ALA A 5 2.64 -16.78 -1.25
N LYS A 6 3.42 -17.25 -0.27
CA LYS A 6 3.09 -18.42 0.55
C LYS A 6 2.49 -17.95 1.87
N VAL A 7 1.25 -18.33 2.16
CA VAL A 7 0.67 -18.10 3.49
C VAL A 7 1.45 -18.91 4.52
N ILE A 8 2.01 -18.23 5.52
CA ILE A 8 2.77 -18.83 6.63
C ILE A 8 1.81 -19.15 7.78
N LYS A 9 0.89 -18.22 8.06
CA LYS A 9 -0.05 -18.33 9.16
C LYS A 9 -1.35 -17.63 8.80
N ARG A 10 -2.46 -18.23 9.21
CA ARG A 10 -3.78 -17.62 9.13
C ARG A 10 -4.43 -17.71 10.50
N THR A 11 -4.88 -16.57 11.00
CA THR A 11 -5.73 -16.47 12.19
C THR A 11 -7.13 -16.06 11.77
N LYS A 12 -8.04 -15.89 12.73
CA LYS A 12 -9.40 -15.40 12.48
C LYS A 12 -9.39 -14.01 11.84
N ASP A 13 -8.48 -13.14 12.26
CA ASP A 13 -8.49 -11.71 11.91
C ASP A 13 -7.24 -11.26 11.13
N SER A 14 -6.26 -12.14 10.92
CA SER A 14 -5.02 -11.80 10.23
C SER A 14 -4.45 -12.95 9.41
N PHE A 15 -3.64 -12.60 8.42
CA PHE A 15 -2.84 -13.55 7.65
C PHE A 15 -1.41 -13.04 7.53
N GLU A 16 -0.46 -13.95 7.70
CA GLU A 16 0.96 -13.73 7.50
C GLU A 16 1.37 -14.51 6.26
N PHE A 17 2.08 -13.88 5.35
CA PHE A 17 2.56 -14.52 4.13
C PHE A 17 4.00 -14.14 3.85
N ARG A 18 4.74 -15.09 3.27
CA ARG A 18 6.10 -14.88 2.76
C ARG A 18 6.01 -14.58 1.28
N ILE A 19 6.71 -13.54 0.86
CA ILE A 19 6.91 -13.19 -0.54
C ILE A 19 8.41 -13.03 -0.77
N SER A 20 8.90 -13.41 -1.96
CA SER A 20 10.27 -13.10 -2.34
C SER A 20 10.41 -11.60 -2.61
N LYS A 21 11.63 -11.07 -2.46
CA LYS A 21 11.93 -9.67 -2.79
C LYS A 21 11.52 -9.33 -4.22
N ASP A 22 11.89 -10.17 -5.19
CA ASP A 22 11.62 -9.95 -6.62
C ASP A 22 10.11 -9.91 -6.93
N ASN A 23 9.32 -10.77 -6.29
CA ASN A 23 7.86 -10.78 -6.47
C ASN A 23 7.22 -9.54 -5.83
N PHE A 24 7.76 -9.08 -4.71
CA PHE A 24 7.30 -7.86 -4.05
C PHE A 24 7.59 -6.62 -4.90
N GLU A 25 8.82 -6.49 -5.41
CA GLU A 25 9.22 -5.38 -6.28
C GLU A 25 8.42 -5.39 -7.60
N SER A 26 8.25 -6.56 -8.21
CA SER A 26 7.43 -6.73 -9.42
C SER A 26 5.98 -6.31 -9.17
N PHE A 27 5.42 -6.70 -8.02
CA PHE A 27 4.07 -6.26 -7.64
C PHE A 27 4.00 -4.75 -7.49
N CYS A 28 4.86 -4.15 -6.68
CA CYS A 28 4.90 -2.70 -6.48
C CYS A 28 5.08 -1.92 -7.79
N ASN A 29 5.89 -2.43 -8.72
CA ASN A 29 6.02 -1.85 -10.06
C ASN A 29 4.72 -1.98 -10.88
N SER A 30 4.07 -3.15 -10.84
CA SER A 30 2.82 -3.40 -11.57
C SER A 30 1.66 -2.52 -11.11
N ILE A 31 1.58 -2.22 -9.81
CA ILE A 31 0.59 -1.29 -9.24
C ILE A 31 1.05 0.17 -9.27
N GLY A 32 2.22 0.44 -9.83
CA GLY A 32 2.71 1.80 -10.09
C GLY A 32 3.24 2.56 -8.87
N LEU A 33 3.55 1.88 -7.76
CA LEU A 33 4.04 2.53 -6.53
C LEU A 33 5.39 3.23 -6.68
N TYR A 34 6.15 2.92 -7.73
CA TYR A 34 7.44 3.54 -8.03
C TYR A 34 7.36 4.56 -9.16
N ARG A 35 6.18 4.78 -9.75
CA ARG A 35 6.00 5.76 -10.83
C ARG A 35 6.19 7.16 -10.26
N ARG A 36 6.87 8.02 -11.02
CA ARG A 36 7.19 9.39 -10.57
C ARG A 36 5.94 10.16 -10.18
N GLU A 37 4.87 10.00 -10.96
CA GLU A 37 3.57 10.63 -10.73
C GLU A 37 2.94 10.20 -9.41
N PHE A 38 3.11 8.92 -9.03
CA PHE A 38 2.62 8.42 -7.75
C PHE A 38 3.42 9.00 -6.58
N LEU A 39 4.75 9.06 -6.71
CA LEU A 39 5.62 9.64 -5.69
C LEU A 39 5.35 11.14 -5.50
N GLU A 40 5.17 11.88 -6.59
CA GLU A 40 4.79 13.30 -6.56
C GLU A 40 3.42 13.50 -5.87
N ALA A 41 2.43 12.66 -6.17
CA ALA A 41 1.12 12.70 -5.53
C ALA A 41 1.19 12.35 -4.02
N LEU A 42 2.04 11.39 -3.65
CA LEU A 42 2.28 11.03 -2.26
C LEU A 42 2.89 12.20 -1.47
N ASP A 43 3.91 12.85 -2.03
CA ASP A 43 4.56 14.02 -1.44
C ASP A 43 3.57 15.20 -1.25
N ALA A 44 2.73 15.45 -2.26
CA ALA A 44 1.67 16.47 -2.15
C ALA A 44 0.68 16.13 -1.02
N SER A 45 0.23 14.88 -0.97
CA SER A 45 -0.68 14.42 0.09
C SER A 45 -0.06 14.53 1.49
N GLU A 46 1.25 14.27 1.63
CA GLU A 46 1.95 14.45 2.92
C GLU A 46 2.02 15.93 3.33
N LYS A 47 2.33 16.82 2.38
CA LYS A 47 2.35 18.27 2.63
C LYS A 47 0.98 18.78 3.06
N ASP A 48 -0.08 18.35 2.39
CA ASP A 48 -1.44 18.75 2.75
C ASP A 48 -1.88 18.18 4.10
N HIS A 49 -1.42 16.98 4.48
CA HIS A 49 -1.64 16.45 5.82
C HIS A 49 -0.91 17.28 6.89
N ARG A 50 0.36 17.61 6.68
CA ARG A 50 1.14 18.45 7.61
C ARG A 50 0.54 19.86 7.75
N ALA A 51 -0.03 20.39 6.67
CA ALA A 51 -0.75 21.67 6.67
C ALA A 51 -2.17 21.58 7.25
N GLY A 52 -2.63 20.40 7.68
CA GLY A 52 -3.96 20.20 8.26
C GLY A 52 -5.11 20.25 7.25
N ARG A 53 -4.83 20.26 5.93
CA ARG A 53 -5.83 20.34 4.86
C ARG A 53 -6.54 19.01 4.62
N VAL A 54 -5.87 17.90 4.91
CA VAL A 54 -6.43 16.54 4.85
C VAL A 54 -6.11 15.77 6.12
N LYS A 55 -7.06 14.94 6.57
CA LYS A 55 -6.86 14.02 7.69
C LYS A 55 -6.27 12.71 7.19
N LYS A 56 -5.24 12.20 7.87
CA LYS A 56 -4.69 10.88 7.60
C LYS A 56 -5.74 9.82 7.94
N ARG A 57 -6.07 8.99 6.95
CA ARG A 57 -6.99 7.88 7.15
C ARG A 57 -6.27 6.74 7.85
N LYS A 58 -6.91 6.13 8.85
CA LYS A 58 -6.31 5.04 9.62
C LYS A 58 -6.56 3.68 8.98
N SER A 59 -7.56 3.59 8.10
CA SER A 59 -7.89 2.35 7.42
C SER A 59 -8.45 2.58 6.02
N LEU A 60 -8.32 1.57 5.16
CA LEU A 60 -8.96 1.55 3.85
C LEU A 60 -10.49 1.62 3.94
N ARG A 61 -11.09 1.19 5.05
CA ARG A 61 -12.55 1.27 5.26
C ARG A 61 -13.06 2.71 5.24
N GLU A 62 -12.23 3.66 5.64
CA GLU A 62 -12.56 5.08 5.58
C GLU A 62 -12.64 5.61 4.14
N LEU A 63 -12.24 4.86 3.10
CA LEU A 63 -12.35 5.26 1.68
C LEU A 63 -13.70 4.92 1.03
N ILE A 64 -14.45 3.99 1.63
CA ILE A 64 -15.67 3.41 1.03
C ILE A 64 -16.93 3.90 1.78
N ALA A 65 -16.73 4.63 2.88
CA ALA A 65 -17.78 5.30 3.65
C ALA A 65 -17.97 6.74 3.16
#